data_AF-A0A7W1MAM5-F1
#
_entry.id   AF-A0A7W1MAM5-F1
#
_cell.length_a   1.000
_cell.length_b   1.000
_cell.length_c   1.000
_cell.angle_alpha   90.00
_cell.angle_beta   90.00
_cell.angle_gamma   90.00
#
_symmetry.space_group_name_H-M   'P 1'
#
loop_
_entity.id
_entity.type
_entity.pdbx_description
1 polymer ?
#
loop_
_entity_poly.entity_id
_entity_poly.type
_entity_poly.pdbx_seq_one_letter_code
_entity_poly.pdbx_strand_id
1 'polypeptide(L)'
;MSERLQQSQPNSSHWFDRNFFDSHNIDFNVGTGANLWRPAAWATVASWGNWNWPAPYYYDGEGYSYPLAASTYTYPSISTTTPSQAVSSRVITSSEADWLPLGIFALANNAIDAAQSNRIIQLAINRSGEIAGVYYNSATDAAKDITGKVDPNNQEAYWSLDNQANFPIASTGIYNLTEDQTPITVYFTDGSVQTWTLVRLQQG
;
A
#
# COMPACT_ATOMS: atom_id res chain seq x y z
N MET A 1 13.83 5.56 -9.31
CA MET A 1 13.82 4.09 -9.24
C MET A 1 13.10 3.47 -10.45
N SER A 2 11.93 4.01 -10.86
CA SER A 2 11.23 3.60 -12.09
C SER A 2 12.11 3.63 -13.35
N GLU A 3 12.98 4.62 -13.50
CA GLU A 3 13.95 4.69 -14.61
C GLU A 3 14.97 3.53 -14.59
N ARG A 4 15.33 3.00 -13.40
CA ARG A 4 16.29 1.88 -13.27
C ARG A 4 15.63 0.52 -13.51
N LEU A 5 14.34 0.37 -13.16
CA LEU A 5 13.49 -0.76 -13.57
C LEU A 5 13.30 -0.78 -15.10
N GLN A 6 13.07 0.39 -15.71
CA GLN A 6 12.98 0.52 -17.16
C GLN A 6 14.31 0.24 -17.86
N GLN A 7 15.45 0.60 -17.24
CA GLN A 7 16.78 0.25 -17.79
C GLN A 7 17.14 -1.24 -17.63
N SER A 8 16.76 -1.89 -16.53
CA SER A 8 17.04 -3.32 -16.32
C SER A 8 16.09 -4.23 -17.10
N GLN A 9 14.85 -3.77 -17.32
CA GLN A 9 13.78 -4.48 -18.03
C GLN A 9 13.10 -3.51 -19.01
N PRO A 10 13.66 -3.31 -20.22
CA PRO A 10 13.20 -2.29 -21.18
C PRO A 10 11.77 -2.45 -21.69
N ASN A 11 11.14 -3.61 -21.46
CA ASN A 11 9.74 -3.89 -21.80
C ASN A 11 8.78 -3.78 -20.60
N SER A 12 9.26 -3.41 -19.41
CA SER A 12 8.44 -3.36 -18.18
C SER A 12 7.42 -2.22 -18.15
N SER A 13 7.60 -1.18 -18.98
CA SER A 13 6.68 -0.05 -19.09
C SER A 13 5.28 -0.43 -19.58
N HIS A 14 5.14 -1.55 -20.29
CA HIS A 14 3.87 -2.04 -20.82
C HIS A 14 3.23 -3.16 -20.00
N TRP A 15 3.97 -3.79 -19.07
CA TRP A 15 3.43 -4.87 -18.24
C TRP A 15 2.40 -4.38 -17.23
N PHE A 16 2.47 -3.11 -16.86
CA PHE A 16 1.64 -2.49 -15.83
C PHE A 16 1.06 -1.16 -16.33
N ASP A 17 0.56 -1.12 -17.57
CA ASP A 17 -0.18 0.07 -18.00
C ASP A 17 -1.44 0.26 -17.15
N ARG A 18 -2.10 1.42 -17.29
CA ARG A 18 -3.36 1.69 -16.57
C ARG A 18 -4.38 0.56 -16.77
N ASN A 19 -4.39 -0.05 -17.96
CA ASN A 19 -5.35 -1.09 -18.31
C ASN A 19 -5.05 -2.43 -17.63
N PHE A 20 -3.79 -2.76 -17.32
CA PHE A 20 -3.43 -4.02 -16.66
C PHE A 20 -4.11 -4.14 -15.30
N PHE A 21 -3.95 -3.12 -14.43
CA PHE A 21 -4.64 -3.12 -13.15
C PHE A 21 -6.13 -2.85 -13.31
N ASP A 22 -6.60 -2.04 -14.28
CA ASP A 22 -8.05 -1.93 -14.52
C ASP A 22 -8.70 -3.26 -14.96
N SER A 23 -7.94 -4.19 -15.55
CA SER A 23 -8.44 -5.50 -16.05
C SER A 23 -8.15 -6.68 -15.12
N HIS A 24 -7.23 -6.55 -14.17
CA HIS A 24 -6.82 -7.62 -13.24
C HIS A 24 -7.06 -7.26 -11.78
N ASN A 25 -7.52 -6.06 -11.49
CA ASN A 25 -7.93 -5.68 -10.15
C ASN A 25 -9.23 -6.40 -9.77
N ILE A 26 -9.36 -6.73 -8.49
CA ILE A 26 -10.67 -6.96 -7.88
C ILE A 26 -11.45 -5.65 -8.12
N ASP A 27 -12.70 -5.68 -8.59
CA ASP A 27 -13.51 -4.49 -8.93
C ASP A 27 -13.67 -3.53 -7.72
N PHE A 28 -12.61 -2.81 -7.38
CA PHE A 28 -12.59 -1.85 -6.30
C PHE A 28 -13.27 -0.61 -6.83
N ASN A 29 -14.43 -0.32 -6.27
CA ASN A 29 -14.98 1.01 -6.35
C ASN A 29 -14.07 1.99 -5.58
N VAL A 30 -12.99 2.43 -6.21
CA VAL A 30 -12.01 3.39 -5.66
C VAL A 30 -12.45 4.85 -5.83
N GLY A 31 -13.64 5.07 -6.40
CA GLY A 31 -14.15 6.38 -6.76
C GLY A 31 -13.54 6.94 -8.04
N THR A 32 -14.27 7.86 -8.68
CA THR A 32 -13.88 8.45 -9.96
C THR A 32 -12.62 9.31 -9.82
N GLY A 33 -11.56 8.97 -10.56
CA GLY A 33 -10.30 9.74 -10.57
C GLY A 33 -9.28 9.37 -9.49
N ALA A 34 -9.50 8.28 -8.76
CA ALA A 34 -8.45 7.69 -7.92
C ALA A 34 -7.25 7.25 -8.78
N ASN A 35 -6.04 7.56 -8.30
CA ASN A 35 -4.81 7.18 -8.99
C ASN A 35 -4.07 6.14 -8.15
N LEU A 36 -4.16 4.87 -8.59
CA LEU A 36 -3.49 3.72 -7.97
C LEU A 36 -1.96 3.86 -7.88
N TRP A 37 -1.37 4.72 -8.70
CA TRP A 37 0.07 4.96 -8.78
C TRP A 37 0.57 6.06 -7.86
N ARG A 38 -0.33 6.82 -7.23
CA ARG A 38 0.05 7.87 -6.27
C ARG A 38 -0.01 7.30 -4.86
N PRO A 39 1.00 7.55 -4.01
CA PRO A 39 0.92 7.18 -2.60
C PRO A 39 -0.31 7.84 -1.97
N ALA A 40 -1.08 7.05 -1.21
CA ALA A 40 -2.02 7.63 -0.28
C ALA A 40 -1.25 8.36 0.81
N ALA A 41 -1.52 9.66 0.98
CA ALA A 41 -0.95 10.40 2.09
C ALA A 41 -1.45 9.82 3.42
N TRP A 42 -0.59 9.78 4.44
CA TRP A 42 -0.95 9.33 5.79
C TRP A 42 -2.26 9.98 6.30
N ALA A 43 -2.40 11.30 6.11
CA ALA A 43 -3.62 12.05 6.41
C ALA A 43 -4.90 11.39 5.86
N THR A 44 -4.85 10.94 4.61
CA THR A 44 -5.98 10.28 3.94
C THR A 44 -6.24 8.91 4.54
N VAL A 45 -5.18 8.12 4.77
CA VAL A 45 -5.31 6.77 5.35
C VAL A 45 -5.84 6.82 6.78
N ALA A 46 -5.29 7.70 7.63
CA ALA A 46 -5.70 7.84 9.03
C ALA A 46 -7.15 8.32 9.20
N SER A 47 -7.66 9.11 8.25
CA SER A 47 -9.07 9.56 8.24
C SER A 47 -10.02 8.58 7.56
N TRP A 48 -9.51 7.59 6.81
CA TRP A 48 -10.33 6.70 5.99
C TRP A 48 -11.26 5.80 6.79
N GLY A 49 -10.74 5.11 7.81
CA GLY A 49 -11.51 4.18 8.65
C GLY A 49 -12.04 4.78 9.95
N ASN A 50 -11.87 6.09 10.17
CA ASN A 50 -12.33 6.79 11.38
C ASN A 50 -11.83 6.16 12.70
N TRP A 51 -10.62 5.61 12.71
CA TRP A 51 -10.04 4.88 13.86
C TRP A 51 -9.53 5.78 15.01
N ASN A 52 -9.49 7.10 14.81
CA ASN A 52 -9.04 8.10 15.80
C ASN A 52 -7.60 7.87 16.32
N TRP A 53 -6.68 7.48 15.43
CA TRP A 53 -5.28 7.27 15.81
C TRP A 53 -4.58 8.58 16.21
N PRO A 54 -3.88 8.61 17.37
CA PRO A 54 -3.21 9.82 17.85
C PRO A 54 -1.91 10.15 17.11
N ALA A 55 -1.22 9.12 16.60
CA ALA A 55 0.01 9.22 15.82
C ALA A 55 0.21 7.93 15.00
N PRO A 56 0.93 7.97 13.87
CA PRO A 56 1.35 6.76 13.16
C PRO A 56 2.43 5.99 13.90
N TYR A 57 2.44 4.68 13.69
CA TYR A 57 3.53 3.78 14.09
C TYR A 57 4.29 3.33 12.85
N TYR A 58 5.61 3.43 12.90
CA TYR A 58 6.50 2.83 11.91
C TYR A 58 6.95 1.45 12.38
N TYR A 59 6.95 0.48 11.47
CA TYR A 59 7.42 -0.90 11.70
C TYR A 59 8.72 -1.14 10.95
N ASP A 60 9.73 -1.71 11.61
CA ASP A 60 11.06 -1.91 11.02
C ASP A 60 11.22 -3.21 10.20
N GLY A 61 10.20 -4.07 10.23
CA GLY A 61 10.22 -5.38 9.56
C GLY A 61 10.92 -6.49 10.37
N GLU A 62 11.46 -6.17 11.54
CA GLU A 62 12.02 -7.12 12.52
C GLU A 62 11.02 -7.39 13.67
N GLY A 63 9.81 -6.82 13.59
CA GLY A 63 8.73 -6.98 14.56
C GLY A 63 8.67 -5.88 15.61
N TYR A 64 9.49 -4.83 15.52
CA TYR A 64 9.40 -3.67 16.39
C TYR A 64 8.62 -2.55 15.72
N SER A 65 7.85 -1.82 16.53
CA SER A 65 7.18 -0.60 16.11
C SER A 65 7.54 0.57 17.02
N TYR A 66 7.56 1.77 16.44
CA TYR A 66 7.82 3.00 17.17
C TYR A 66 6.89 4.12 16.72
N PRO A 67 6.36 4.93 17.66
CA PRO A 67 5.53 6.06 17.31
C PRO A 67 6.37 7.13 16.60
N LEU A 68 5.79 7.73 15.58
CA LEU A 68 6.43 8.81 14.84
C LEU A 68 6.10 10.18 15.44
N ALA A 69 7.07 11.09 15.38
CA ALA A 69 6.89 12.48 15.82
C ALA A 69 6.04 13.27 14.82
N ALA A 70 5.24 14.23 15.29
CA ALA A 70 4.36 15.04 14.44
C ALA A 70 5.08 15.82 13.32
N SER A 71 6.40 16.04 13.40
CA SER A 71 7.19 16.66 12.33
C SER A 71 7.48 15.75 11.13
N THR A 72 7.25 14.44 11.27
CA THR A 72 7.55 13.42 10.23
C THR A 72 6.37 13.15 9.30
N TYR A 73 5.15 13.51 9.72
CA TYR A 73 3.92 13.33 8.95
C TYR A 73 3.08 14.60 8.97
N THR A 74 2.21 14.79 7.99
CA THR A 74 1.28 15.92 7.96
C THR A 74 -0.16 15.40 8.10
N TYR A 75 -0.90 15.89 9.10
CA TYR A 75 -2.37 15.76 9.13
C TYR A 75 -3.00 16.92 8.36
N PRO A 76 -4.20 16.76 7.78
CA PRO A 76 -4.96 17.92 7.36
C PRO A 76 -5.28 18.72 8.62
N SER A 77 -4.94 20.01 8.64
CA SER A 77 -5.31 20.91 9.73
C SER A 77 -6.84 20.87 9.89
N ILE A 78 -7.34 20.32 10.99
CA ILE A 78 -8.75 20.45 11.34
C ILE A 78 -8.89 21.84 11.97
N SER A 79 -9.11 22.87 11.16
CA SER A 79 -9.35 24.22 11.67
C SER A 79 -10.67 24.25 12.43
N THR A 80 -10.64 24.30 13.76
CA THR A 80 -11.81 24.55 14.62
C THR A 80 -12.21 26.03 14.65
N THR A 81 -12.24 26.69 13.50
CA THR A 81 -12.67 28.09 13.41
C THR A 81 -13.71 28.26 12.31
N THR A 82 -14.85 28.81 12.72
CA THR A 82 -15.93 29.53 12.02
C THR A 82 -15.66 29.85 10.54
N PRO A 83 -16.66 29.73 9.64
CA PRO A 83 -16.43 29.56 8.21
C PRO A 83 -15.96 30.86 7.54
N SER A 84 -14.78 30.84 6.95
CA SER A 84 -14.37 31.80 5.92
C SER A 84 -13.28 31.22 5.02
N GLN A 85 -13.74 30.82 3.84
CA GLN A 85 -13.08 30.81 2.52
C GLN A 85 -11.65 30.23 2.36
N ALA A 86 -11.66 29.11 1.63
CA ALA A 86 -10.75 28.75 0.54
C ALA A 86 -9.27 28.49 0.87
N VAL A 87 -9.00 27.23 1.23
CA VAL A 87 -7.87 26.51 0.65
C VAL A 87 -8.45 25.27 -0.01
N SER A 88 -8.34 25.20 -1.33
CA SER A 88 -8.88 24.12 -2.15
C SER A 88 -7.97 22.88 -2.02
N SER A 89 -7.89 22.27 -0.83
CA SER A 89 -7.58 20.85 -0.75
C SER A 89 -8.86 20.14 -1.13
N ARG A 90 -8.90 19.60 -2.34
CA ARG A 90 -9.95 18.66 -2.75
C ARG A 90 -9.82 17.47 -1.81
N VAL A 91 -10.49 17.54 -0.67
CA VAL A 91 -10.95 16.36 0.05
C VAL A 91 -11.60 15.53 -1.04
N ILE A 92 -11.09 14.32 -1.27
CA ILE A 92 -11.83 13.34 -2.05
C ILE A 92 -13.06 13.03 -1.19
N THR A 93 -14.07 13.90 -1.31
CA THR A 93 -15.44 13.69 -0.87
C THR A 93 -16.11 12.89 -1.97
N SER A 94 -15.58 11.73 -2.29
CA SER A 94 -16.42 10.69 -2.89
C SER A 94 -16.89 9.83 -1.74
N SER A 95 -18.00 10.24 -1.12
CA SER A 95 -18.83 9.39 -0.28
C SER A 95 -19.25 8.08 -0.98
N GLU A 96 -18.96 7.95 -2.28
CA GLU A 96 -19.18 6.77 -3.11
C GLU A 96 -17.99 5.80 -3.21
N ALA A 97 -16.76 6.18 -2.80
CA ALA A 97 -15.63 5.25 -2.88
C ALA A 97 -15.64 4.29 -1.69
N ASP A 98 -15.55 2.98 -1.96
CA ASP A 98 -15.50 1.92 -0.94
C ASP A 98 -14.07 1.55 -0.56
N TRP A 99 -13.12 1.79 -1.46
CA TRP A 99 -11.71 1.41 -1.30
C TRP A 99 -10.76 2.60 -1.51
N LEU A 100 -9.75 2.68 -0.66
CA LEU A 100 -8.63 3.62 -0.77
C LEU A 100 -7.40 2.86 -1.27
N PRO A 101 -6.86 3.21 -2.46
CA PRO A 101 -5.61 2.62 -2.95
C PRO A 101 -4.44 2.96 -2.02
N LEU A 102 -3.66 1.94 -1.62
CA LEU A 102 -2.42 2.12 -0.87
C LEU A 102 -1.20 2.21 -1.80
N GLY A 103 -1.27 1.54 -2.95
CA GLY A 103 -0.33 1.69 -4.05
C GLY A 103 0.02 0.39 -4.75
N ILE A 104 0.97 0.50 -5.67
CA ILE A 104 1.58 -0.61 -6.41
C ILE A 104 3.06 -0.65 -6.05
N PHE A 105 3.56 -1.84 -5.73
CA PHE A 105 4.88 -2.06 -5.17
C PHE A 105 5.59 -3.22 -5.88
N ALA A 106 6.89 -3.09 -6.11
CA ALA A 106 7.76 -4.22 -6.34
C ALA A 106 8.14 -4.87 -5.01
N LEU A 107 8.06 -6.20 -4.93
CA LEU A 107 8.42 -7.00 -3.76
C LEU A 107 9.76 -7.68 -3.95
N ALA A 108 10.75 -7.35 -3.12
CA ALA A 108 12.08 -7.96 -3.16
C ALA A 108 12.60 -8.29 -1.77
N ASN A 109 13.65 -9.11 -1.70
CA ASN A 109 14.28 -9.46 -0.43
C ASN A 109 14.98 -8.25 0.21
N ASN A 110 15.35 -7.25 -0.59
CA ASN A 110 15.88 -5.97 -0.15
C ASN A 110 15.57 -4.89 -1.22
N ALA A 111 15.79 -3.63 -0.87
CA ALA A 111 15.49 -2.49 -1.74
C ALA A 111 16.32 -2.40 -3.02
N ILE A 112 17.58 -2.87 -2.99
CA ILE A 112 18.49 -2.81 -4.13
C ILE A 112 17.99 -3.73 -5.25
N ASP A 113 17.51 -4.91 -4.87
CA ASP A 113 17.02 -5.93 -5.80
C ASP A 113 15.60 -5.65 -6.31
N ALA A 114 14.89 -4.68 -5.71
CA ALA A 114 13.54 -4.31 -6.13
C ALA A 114 13.47 -3.89 -7.60
N ALA A 115 14.55 -3.31 -8.14
CA ALA A 115 14.63 -2.92 -9.54
C ALA A 115 14.72 -4.09 -10.54
N GLN A 116 14.85 -5.32 -10.04
CA GLN A 116 14.89 -6.55 -10.84
C GLN A 116 13.78 -7.53 -10.43
N SER A 117 12.87 -7.10 -9.56
CA SER A 117 11.83 -7.97 -9.06
C SER A 117 10.80 -8.30 -10.14
N ASN A 118 10.47 -9.59 -10.23
CA ASN A 118 9.37 -10.08 -11.04
C ASN A 118 8.05 -10.15 -10.27
N ARG A 119 8.03 -9.67 -9.01
CA ARG A 119 6.88 -9.78 -8.10
C ARG A 119 6.32 -8.40 -7.81
N ILE A 120 5.12 -8.13 -8.29
CA ILE A 120 4.42 -6.86 -8.11
C ILE A 120 3.19 -7.08 -7.25
N ILE A 121 2.91 -6.15 -6.36
CA ILE A 121 1.77 -6.16 -5.45
C ILE A 121 1.02 -4.84 -5.60
N GLN A 122 -0.29 -4.92 -5.82
CA GLN A 122 -1.23 -3.81 -5.63
C GLN A 122 -1.98 -4.01 -4.32
N LEU A 123 -2.15 -2.96 -3.52
CA LEU A 123 -2.95 -2.98 -2.28
C LEU A 123 -3.94 -1.83 -2.23
N ALA A 124 -5.11 -2.08 -1.65
CA ALA A 124 -6.12 -1.11 -1.28
C ALA A 124 -6.74 -1.48 0.08
N ILE A 125 -7.32 -0.49 0.77
CA ILE A 125 -7.97 -0.65 2.07
C ILE A 125 -9.38 -0.06 2.07
N ASN A 126 -10.35 -0.75 2.66
CA ASN A 126 -11.69 -0.19 2.85
C ASN A 126 -11.87 0.50 4.21
N ARG A 127 -13.01 1.14 4.42
CA ARG A 127 -13.28 1.88 5.67
C ARG A 127 -13.33 0.99 6.92
N SER A 128 -13.60 -0.29 6.77
CA SER A 128 -13.59 -1.27 7.86
C SER A 128 -12.19 -1.77 8.20
N GLY A 129 -11.19 -1.42 7.39
CA GLY A 129 -9.81 -1.85 7.55
C GLY A 129 -9.47 -3.16 6.85
N GLU A 130 -10.36 -3.68 6.00
CA GLU A 130 -10.04 -4.84 5.15
C GLU A 130 -9.07 -4.41 4.06
N ILE A 131 -8.07 -5.25 3.80
CA ILE A 131 -7.10 -5.06 2.73
C ILE A 131 -7.45 -6.04 1.62
N ALA A 132 -7.41 -5.55 0.39
CA ALA A 132 -7.55 -6.37 -0.79
C ALA A 132 -6.56 -5.90 -1.85
N GLY A 133 -6.24 -6.78 -2.80
CA GLY A 133 -5.31 -6.43 -3.85
C GLY A 133 -4.98 -7.56 -4.80
N VAL A 134 -3.90 -7.39 -5.53
CA VAL A 134 -3.42 -8.35 -6.53
C VAL A 134 -1.92 -8.54 -6.37
N TYR A 135 -1.50 -9.79 -6.32
CA TYR A 135 -0.12 -10.20 -6.50
C TYR A 135 0.06 -10.66 -7.95
N TYR A 136 1.08 -10.14 -8.62
CA TYR A 136 1.44 -10.54 -9.97
C TYR A 136 2.89 -10.99 -10.03
N ASN A 137 3.13 -12.10 -10.74
CA ASN A 137 4.46 -12.61 -11.04
C ASN A 137 4.71 -12.56 -12.55
N SER A 138 5.57 -11.64 -13.00
CA SER A 138 5.90 -11.45 -14.42
C SER A 138 6.71 -12.60 -15.02
N ALA A 139 7.42 -13.39 -14.21
CA ALA A 139 8.16 -14.54 -14.70
C ALA A 139 7.25 -15.69 -15.15
N THR A 140 6.07 -15.79 -14.54
CA THR A 140 5.10 -16.86 -14.78
C THR A 140 3.82 -16.36 -15.43
N ASP A 141 3.71 -15.05 -15.67
CA ASP A 141 2.50 -14.38 -16.17
C ASP A 141 1.24 -14.77 -15.36
N ALA A 142 1.35 -14.72 -14.03
CA ALA A 142 0.30 -15.19 -13.13
C ALA A 142 -0.11 -14.10 -12.15
N ALA A 143 -1.42 -13.85 -12.07
CA ALA A 143 -2.05 -12.99 -11.08
C ALA A 143 -2.81 -13.82 -10.02
N LYS A 144 -2.79 -13.36 -8.78
CA LYS A 144 -3.49 -13.94 -7.63
C LYS A 144 -4.03 -12.83 -6.74
N ASP A 145 -5.22 -13.05 -6.20
CA ASP A 145 -5.86 -12.09 -5.31
C ASP A 145 -5.16 -12.06 -3.94
N ILE A 146 -5.14 -10.90 -3.32
CA ILE A 146 -4.66 -10.67 -1.97
C ILE A 146 -5.85 -10.34 -1.08
N THR A 147 -5.86 -10.91 0.12
CA THR A 147 -6.79 -10.55 1.20
C THR A 147 -6.01 -10.27 2.48
N GLY A 148 -6.55 -9.38 3.32
CA GLY A 148 -5.88 -8.95 4.53
C GLY A 148 -6.73 -8.00 5.37
N LYS A 149 -6.11 -7.44 6.40
CA LYS A 149 -6.74 -6.46 7.29
C LYS A 149 -5.71 -5.63 8.03
N VAL A 150 -6.14 -4.47 8.53
CA VAL A 150 -5.43 -3.68 9.53
C VAL A 150 -5.98 -4.01 10.91
N ASP A 151 -5.11 -4.19 11.89
CA ASP A 151 -5.49 -4.15 13.30
C ASP A 151 -5.46 -2.68 13.78
N PRO A 152 -6.63 -2.07 14.08
CA PRO A 152 -6.68 -0.66 14.45
C PRO A 152 -6.06 -0.35 15.81
N ASN A 153 -5.75 -1.35 16.65
CA ASN A 153 -5.16 -1.12 17.96
C ASN A 153 -3.66 -0.85 17.87
N ASN A 154 -2.96 -1.49 16.93
CA ASN A 154 -1.51 -1.37 16.75
C ASN A 154 -1.13 -0.77 15.38
N GLN A 155 -2.09 -0.55 14.49
CA GLN A 155 -1.90 0.00 13.14
C GLN A 155 -1.12 -0.92 12.21
N GLU A 156 -1.04 -2.22 12.52
CA GLU A 156 -0.37 -3.20 11.69
C GLU A 156 -1.31 -3.76 10.63
N ALA A 157 -0.86 -3.75 9.38
CA ALA A 157 -1.49 -4.38 8.24
C ALA A 157 -0.95 -5.80 8.07
N TYR A 158 -1.85 -6.76 7.86
CA TYR A 158 -1.52 -8.14 7.52
C TYR A 158 -2.22 -8.54 6.22
N TRP A 159 -1.52 -9.24 5.33
CA TRP A 159 -2.12 -9.76 4.10
C TRP A 159 -1.45 -11.05 3.63
N SER A 160 -2.17 -11.83 2.82
CA SER A 160 -1.66 -13.03 2.14
C SER A 160 -2.41 -13.24 0.81
N LEU A 161 -2.03 -14.26 0.05
CA LEU A 161 -2.81 -14.67 -1.12
C LEU A 161 -4.14 -15.27 -0.68
N ASP A 162 -5.21 -14.85 -1.34
CA ASP A 162 -6.55 -15.33 -1.05
C ASP A 162 -6.67 -16.82 -1.36
N ASN A 163 -7.39 -17.54 -0.48
CA ASN A 163 -7.66 -18.97 -0.60
C ASN A 163 -6.39 -19.86 -0.77
N GLN A 164 -5.24 -19.45 -0.23
CA GLN A 164 -3.99 -20.22 -0.25
C GLN A 164 -3.46 -20.48 1.17
N ALA A 165 -3.95 -21.54 1.82
CA ALA A 165 -3.61 -21.85 3.22
C ALA A 165 -2.10 -22.02 3.51
N ASN A 166 -1.32 -22.39 2.49
CA ASN A 166 0.13 -22.60 2.63
C ASN A 166 0.97 -21.40 2.15
N PHE A 167 0.36 -20.26 1.88
CA PHE A 167 1.10 -19.07 1.44
C PHE A 167 1.56 -18.23 2.64
N PRO A 168 2.75 -17.61 2.58
CA PRO A 168 3.23 -16.75 3.65
C PRO A 168 2.29 -15.59 3.97
N ILE A 169 2.29 -15.16 5.22
CA ILE A 169 1.60 -13.94 5.66
C ILE A 169 2.64 -12.82 5.68
N ALA A 170 2.32 -11.67 5.09
CA ALA A 170 3.12 -10.46 5.17
C ALA A 170 2.50 -9.47 6.15
N SER A 171 3.33 -8.70 6.87
CA SER A 171 2.89 -7.59 7.70
C SER A 171 3.81 -6.38 7.66
N THR A 172 3.24 -5.20 7.94
CA THR A 172 3.97 -3.94 8.21
C THR A 172 2.99 -2.91 8.79
N GLY A 173 3.47 -1.72 9.15
CA GLY A 173 2.59 -0.63 9.57
C GLY A 173 1.70 -0.13 8.42
N ILE A 174 0.48 0.32 8.71
CA ILE A 174 -0.34 0.97 7.69
C ILE A 174 0.27 2.32 7.25
N TYR A 175 1.00 3.00 8.15
CA TYR A 175 1.82 4.16 7.81
C TYR A 175 2.95 3.80 6.84
N ASN A 176 3.66 2.69 7.08
CA ASN A 176 4.73 2.17 6.23
C ASN A 176 4.29 2.03 4.76
N LEU A 177 3.04 1.62 4.51
CA LEU A 177 2.47 1.51 3.16
C LEU A 177 2.19 2.85 2.48
N THR A 178 2.42 3.99 3.14
CA THR A 178 2.37 5.34 2.55
C THR A 178 3.72 5.82 2.04
N GLU A 179 4.81 5.14 2.43
CA GLU A 179 6.19 5.49 2.06
C GLU A 179 6.55 4.95 0.66
N ASP A 180 7.67 5.45 0.10
CA ASP A 180 8.22 4.99 -1.18
C ASP A 180 8.93 3.64 -1.06
N GLN A 181 9.48 3.35 0.11
CA GLN A 181 10.13 2.09 0.42
C GLN A 181 9.76 1.71 1.83
N THR A 182 9.39 0.45 2.03
CA THR A 182 9.07 -0.03 3.37
C THR A 182 9.48 -1.47 3.61
N PRO A 183 10.07 -1.79 4.77
CA PRO A 183 10.28 -3.17 5.16
C PRO A 183 8.94 -3.83 5.50
N ILE A 184 8.88 -5.13 5.21
CA ILE A 184 7.76 -5.99 5.61
C ILE A 184 8.31 -7.22 6.31
N THR A 185 7.58 -7.73 7.29
CA THR A 185 7.84 -9.03 7.89
C THR A 185 7.05 -10.08 7.12
N VAL A 186 7.70 -11.20 6.77
CA VAL A 186 7.08 -12.33 6.06
C VAL A 186 7.17 -13.56 6.93
N TYR A 187 6.01 -14.07 7.33
CA TYR A 187 5.84 -15.27 8.15
C TYR A 187 5.54 -16.46 7.26
N PHE A 188 6.48 -17.41 7.18
CA PHE A 188 6.32 -18.63 6.40
C PHE A 188 5.65 -19.72 7.24
N THR A 189 5.01 -20.65 6.54
CA THR A 189 4.28 -21.77 7.16
C THR A 189 5.18 -22.78 7.87
N ASP A 190 6.48 -22.79 7.53
CA ASP A 190 7.51 -23.58 8.23
C ASP A 190 7.98 -22.93 9.54
N GLY A 191 7.40 -21.78 9.91
CA GLY A 191 7.74 -21.01 11.10
C GLY A 191 8.92 -20.06 10.91
N SER A 192 9.55 -20.03 9.73
CA SER A 192 10.59 -19.06 9.44
C SER A 192 9.99 -17.66 9.27
N VAL A 193 10.75 -16.66 9.72
CA VAL A 193 10.38 -15.24 9.60
C VAL A 193 11.51 -14.55 8.84
N GLN A 194 11.14 -13.76 7.83
CA GLN A 194 12.09 -13.00 7.02
C GLN A 194 11.64 -11.55 6.90
N THR A 195 12.61 -10.64 6.73
CA THR A 195 12.34 -9.25 6.38
C THR A 195 12.53 -9.07 4.88
N TRP A 196 11.48 -8.65 4.19
CA TRP A 196 11.50 -8.29 2.77
C TRP A 196 11.24 -6.79 2.64
N THR A 197 11.23 -6.27 1.41
CA THR A 197 11.00 -4.86 1.13
C THR A 197 9.97 -4.68 0.02
N LEU A 198 9.04 -3.75 0.24
CA LEU A 198 8.18 -3.18 -0.80
C LEU A 198 8.79 -1.87 -1.27
N VAL A 199 8.90 -1.69 -2.59
CA VAL A 199 9.33 -0.44 -3.22
C VAL A 199 8.24 0.04 -4.16
N ARG A 200 7.75 1.25 -3.94
CA ARG A 200 6.66 1.84 -4.71
C ARG A 200 7.04 2.02 -6.18
N LEU A 201 6.14 1.62 -7.05
CA LEU A 201 6.26 1.89 -8.48
C LEU A 201 5.57 3.20 -8.81
N GLN A 202 6.26 4.06 -9.58
CA GLN A 202 5.66 5.25 -10.16
C GLN A 202 5.25 4.96 -11.60
N GLN A 203 4.14 5.55 -12.03
CA GLN A 203 3.70 5.49 -13.41
C GLN A 203 4.81 6.05 -14.33
N GLY A 204 5.15 5.29 -15.36
CA GLY A 204 6.06 5.73 -16.44
C GLY A 204 5.37 6.58 -17.49
#